data_AF-A0A359I9G8-F1
#
_entry.id   AF-A0A359I9G8-F1
#
_cell.length_a   1.000
_cell.length_b   1.000
_cell.length_c   1.000
_cell.angle_alpha   90.00
_cell.angle_beta   90.00
_cell.angle_gamma   90.00
#
_symmetry.space_group_name_H-M   'P 1'
#
loop_
_entity.id
_entity.type
_entity.pdbx_description
1 polymer ?
#
loop_
_entity_poly.entity_id
_entity_poly.type
_entity_poly.pdbx_seq_one_letter_code
_entity_poly.pdbx_strand_id
1 'polypeptide(L)'
;QPIKFVTQKVYQNNEVDRSGRSYNDMPVYRYAEVLLNFAEAKAELGELSQGDLDKSVNLIRKRAGMPDMKTGNSVDPFLISQDFGYSNCKDGDILEIRRERGIELFMEHRRYYDLMRWKEGKCINQPIYGIYVNGAGGIDFTGDGREDVVFYANGGSKPAVGAGVQTYEIGKDIILSQDSKGYSCNHHTQDRKPFDENRDYLYPIPTNELSLNPNLTQNPGWK
;
A
#
# COMPACT_ATOMS: atom_id res chain seq x y z
N GLN A 1 -1.43 -23.24 3.03
CA GLN A 1 -0.52 -22.09 3.22
C GLN A 1 -1.00 -21.26 4.41
N PRO A 2 -0.10 -20.60 5.16
CA PRO A 2 -0.51 -19.66 6.22
C PRO A 2 -1.39 -18.53 5.64
N ILE A 3 -2.33 -18.04 6.45
CA ILE A 3 -3.28 -16.97 6.06
C ILE A 3 -2.54 -15.62 5.98
N LYS A 4 -1.55 -15.39 6.85
CA LYS A 4 -0.58 -14.29 6.78
C LYS A 4 0.64 -14.62 7.65
N PHE A 5 1.84 -14.18 7.25
CA PHE A 5 3.04 -14.25 8.10
C PHE A 5 3.00 -13.12 9.13
N VAL A 6 2.25 -13.33 10.20
CA VAL A 6 2.25 -12.47 11.38
C VAL A 6 2.80 -13.27 12.54
N THR A 7 3.58 -12.61 13.40
CA THR A 7 4.03 -13.18 14.67
C THR A 7 2.85 -13.81 15.39
N GLN A 8 2.95 -15.09 15.78
CA GLN A 8 1.87 -15.75 16.51
C GLN A 8 1.54 -14.95 17.77
N LYS A 9 0.26 -14.90 18.17
CA LYS A 9 -0.21 -14.15 19.34
C LYS A 9 0.55 -14.50 20.63
N VAL A 10 0.99 -15.75 20.78
CA VAL A 10 1.80 -16.21 21.93
C VAL A 10 3.15 -15.51 22.04
N TYR A 11 3.64 -14.99 20.92
CA TYR A 11 4.83 -14.14 20.80
C TYR A 11 4.41 -12.69 20.50
N GLN A 12 3.32 -12.18 21.09
CA GLN A 12 3.01 -10.74 21.10
C GLN A 12 3.13 -10.23 22.53
N ASN A 13 4.32 -10.34 23.10
CA ASN A 13 4.66 -9.78 24.40
C ASN A 13 5.87 -8.83 24.25
N ASN A 14 6.17 -8.06 25.29
CA ASN A 14 7.29 -7.11 25.25
C ASN A 14 8.67 -7.79 25.12
N GLU A 15 8.80 -9.12 25.05
CA GLU A 15 10.10 -9.84 24.92
C GLU A 15 10.53 -10.05 23.47
N VAL A 16 9.58 -10.01 22.53
CA VAL A 16 9.78 -10.38 21.13
C VAL A 16 9.53 -9.23 20.15
N ASP A 17 8.97 -8.11 20.62
CA ASP A 17 8.92 -6.85 19.89
C ASP A 17 10.06 -5.93 20.38
N ARG A 18 11.30 -6.44 20.32
CA ARG A 18 12.52 -5.74 20.74
C ARG A 18 13.58 -5.81 19.64
N SER A 19 14.40 -4.77 19.56
CA SER A 19 15.60 -4.78 18.73
C SER A 19 16.47 -6.01 19.05
N GLY A 20 16.78 -6.83 18.04
CA GLY A 20 17.54 -8.07 18.18
C GLY A 20 16.71 -9.34 18.44
N ARG A 21 15.37 -9.26 18.47
CA ARG A 21 14.45 -10.39 18.67
C ARG A 21 13.41 -10.40 17.55
N SER A 22 13.70 -11.03 16.42
CA SER A 22 12.71 -11.31 15.36
C SER A 22 12.93 -12.72 14.84
N TYR A 23 11.96 -13.60 15.08
CA TYR A 23 12.00 -15.01 14.66
C TYR A 23 11.08 -15.28 13.47
N ASN A 24 10.60 -14.23 12.81
CA ASN A 24 9.71 -14.37 11.67
C ASN A 24 10.50 -14.68 10.41
N ASP A 25 10.14 -15.76 9.74
CA ASP A 25 10.66 -16.04 8.40
C ASP A 25 10.17 -14.98 7.42
N MET A 26 11.09 -14.44 6.62
CA MET A 26 10.76 -13.52 5.53
C MET A 26 10.71 -14.29 4.21
N PRO A 27 9.52 -14.48 3.61
CA PRO A 27 9.43 -15.22 2.35
C PRO A 27 10.13 -14.45 1.23
N VAL A 28 11.09 -15.10 0.57
CA VAL A 28 11.67 -14.60 -0.68
C VAL A 28 10.79 -14.94 -1.87
N TYR A 29 10.17 -16.13 -1.84
CA TYR A 29 9.17 -16.59 -2.82
C TYR A 29 8.14 -17.45 -2.11
N ARG A 30 6.89 -17.39 -2.56
CA ARG A 30 5.83 -18.29 -2.08
C ARG A 30 4.79 -18.57 -3.16
N TYR A 31 4.07 -19.68 -3.00
CA TYR A 31 3.16 -20.18 -4.01
C TYR A 31 2.12 -19.16 -4.51
N ALA A 32 1.55 -18.31 -3.64
CA ALA A 32 0.61 -17.28 -4.09
C ALA A 32 1.22 -16.30 -5.11
N GLU A 33 2.50 -15.97 -4.99
CA GLU A 33 3.19 -15.14 -6.00
C GLU A 33 3.24 -15.86 -7.35
N VAL A 34 3.50 -17.17 -7.36
CA VAL A 34 3.50 -17.98 -8.60
C VAL A 34 2.12 -17.96 -9.26
N LEU A 35 1.04 -18.08 -8.46
CA LEU A 35 -0.33 -18.01 -8.96
C LEU A 35 -0.66 -16.62 -9.53
N LEU A 36 -0.24 -15.55 -8.85
CA LEU A 36 -0.43 -14.18 -9.32
C LEU A 36 0.37 -13.89 -10.60
N ASN A 37 1.62 -14.34 -10.66
CA ASN A 37 2.47 -14.21 -11.86
C ASN A 37 1.83 -14.94 -13.06
N PHE A 38 1.27 -16.13 -12.83
CA PHE A 38 0.54 -16.88 -13.85
C PHE A 38 -0.70 -16.13 -14.35
N ALA A 39 -1.55 -15.64 -13.44
CA ALA A 39 -2.75 -14.90 -13.81
C ALA A 39 -2.42 -13.61 -14.57
N GLU A 40 -1.44 -12.85 -14.09
CA GLU A 40 -0.99 -11.62 -14.74
C GLU A 40 -0.45 -11.90 -16.15
N ALA A 41 0.39 -12.93 -16.32
CA ALA A 41 0.89 -13.32 -17.64
C ALA A 41 -0.24 -13.70 -18.61
N LYS A 42 -1.25 -14.47 -18.15
CA LYS A 42 -2.41 -14.82 -18.99
C LYS A 42 -3.24 -13.60 -19.36
N ALA A 43 -3.42 -12.65 -18.45
CA ALA A 43 -4.15 -11.41 -18.69
C ALA A 43 -3.42 -10.50 -19.70
N GLU A 44 -2.12 -10.28 -19.50
CA GLU A 44 -1.30 -9.45 -20.40
C GLU A 44 -1.15 -10.07 -21.81
N LEU A 45 -1.28 -11.41 -21.94
CA LEU A 45 -1.34 -12.10 -23.24
C LEU A 45 -2.73 -12.04 -23.91
N GLY A 46 -3.77 -11.55 -23.22
CA GLY A 46 -5.15 -11.60 -23.71
C GLY A 46 -5.74 -13.01 -23.75
N GLU A 47 -5.18 -13.94 -22.97
CA GLU A 47 -5.58 -15.36 -22.93
C GLU A 47 -6.23 -15.77 -21.61
N LEU A 48 -6.55 -14.81 -20.75
CA LEU A 48 -7.14 -15.09 -19.43
C LEU A 48 -8.52 -15.71 -19.59
N SER A 49 -8.68 -16.92 -19.04
CA SER A 49 -9.97 -17.59 -18.93
C SER A 49 -10.43 -17.70 -17.48
N GLN A 50 -11.73 -17.96 -17.27
CA GLN A 50 -12.23 -18.24 -15.93
C GLN A 50 -11.52 -19.45 -15.28
N GLY A 51 -11.20 -20.48 -16.07
CA GLY A 51 -10.46 -21.64 -15.59
C GLY A 51 -9.03 -21.29 -15.15
N ASP A 52 -8.43 -20.25 -15.71
CA ASP A 52 -7.14 -19.73 -15.25
C ASP A 52 -7.26 -19.03 -13.90
N LEU A 53 -8.29 -18.20 -13.69
CA LEU A 53 -8.57 -17.58 -12.40
C LEU A 53 -8.88 -18.63 -11.32
N ASP A 54 -9.68 -19.64 -11.65
CA ASP A 54 -10.13 -20.69 -10.72
C ASP A 54 -8.97 -21.53 -10.16
N LYS A 55 -7.91 -21.73 -10.96
CA LYS A 55 -6.68 -22.42 -10.52
C LYS A 55 -5.58 -21.48 -10.01
N SER A 56 -5.83 -20.17 -9.94
CA SER A 56 -4.84 -19.16 -9.52
C SER A 56 -5.39 -18.17 -8.48
N VAL A 57 -5.83 -16.98 -8.89
CA VAL A 57 -6.31 -15.89 -8.02
C VAL A 57 -7.44 -16.36 -7.10
N ASN A 58 -8.35 -17.21 -7.60
CA ASN A 58 -9.47 -17.70 -6.79
C ASN A 58 -9.02 -18.67 -5.68
N LEU A 59 -7.88 -19.35 -5.82
CA LEU A 59 -7.29 -20.12 -4.72
C LEU A 59 -6.83 -19.20 -3.59
N ILE A 60 -6.29 -18.03 -3.94
CA ILE A 60 -5.85 -17.01 -2.98
C ILE A 60 -7.06 -16.38 -2.28
N ARG A 61 -8.05 -15.94 -3.06
CA ARG A 61 -9.28 -15.33 -2.55
C ARG A 61 -10.04 -16.27 -1.64
N LYS A 62 -10.21 -17.55 -2.01
CA LYS A 62 -10.81 -18.60 -1.15
C LYS A 62 -10.08 -18.74 0.17
N ARG A 63 -8.74 -18.78 0.15
CA ARG A 63 -7.93 -18.88 1.38
C ARG A 63 -8.06 -17.65 2.28
N ALA A 64 -8.36 -16.48 1.73
CA ALA A 64 -8.60 -15.23 2.45
C ALA A 64 -10.08 -14.99 2.81
N GLY A 65 -11.00 -15.88 2.43
CA GLY A 65 -12.45 -15.71 2.65
C GLY A 65 -13.12 -14.70 1.72
N MET A 66 -12.50 -14.40 0.57
CA MET A 66 -13.02 -13.49 -0.45
C MET A 66 -13.81 -14.24 -1.54
N PRO A 67 -14.87 -13.64 -2.12
CA PRO A 67 -15.59 -14.23 -3.25
C PRO A 67 -14.68 -14.44 -4.47
N ASP A 68 -14.97 -15.46 -5.27
CA ASP A 68 -14.23 -15.74 -6.52
C ASP A 68 -14.31 -14.55 -7.50
N MET A 69 -13.16 -14.18 -8.07
CA MET A 69 -13.04 -13.26 -9.20
C MET A 69 -13.59 -13.90 -10.47
N LYS A 70 -14.24 -13.09 -11.32
CA LYS A 70 -14.70 -13.47 -12.66
C LYS A 70 -13.84 -12.81 -13.74
N THR A 71 -13.83 -13.32 -14.97
CA THR A 71 -13.25 -12.58 -16.11
C THR A 71 -14.20 -11.47 -16.58
N GLY A 72 -13.67 -10.49 -17.31
CA GLY A 72 -14.46 -9.37 -17.84
C GLY A 72 -14.88 -8.39 -16.73
N ASN A 73 -14.02 -8.17 -15.74
CA ASN A 73 -14.31 -7.20 -14.68
C ASN A 73 -14.48 -5.80 -15.28
N SER A 74 -15.42 -5.07 -14.72
CA SER A 74 -15.49 -3.63 -14.95
C SER A 74 -14.34 -2.94 -14.25
N VAL A 75 -13.84 -1.87 -14.86
CA VAL A 75 -12.80 -1.04 -14.25
C VAL A 75 -13.37 -0.34 -13.02
N ASP A 76 -12.77 -0.60 -11.85
CA ASP A 76 -13.07 0.17 -10.64
C ASP A 76 -12.57 1.62 -10.85
N PRO A 77 -13.44 2.65 -10.76
CA PRO A 77 -13.06 4.05 -10.89
C PRO A 77 -11.92 4.47 -9.97
N PHE A 78 -11.79 3.87 -8.79
CA PHE A 78 -10.69 4.14 -7.87
C PHE A 78 -9.33 3.78 -8.47
N LEU A 79 -9.24 2.60 -9.13
CA LEU A 79 -8.00 2.09 -9.73
C LEU A 79 -7.55 2.89 -10.96
N ILE A 80 -8.37 3.80 -11.47
CA ILE A 80 -8.03 4.68 -12.59
C ILE A 80 -8.20 6.16 -12.25
N SER A 81 -8.44 6.48 -10.98
CA SER A 81 -8.62 7.85 -10.51
C SER A 81 -7.33 8.66 -10.72
N GLN A 82 -7.47 9.96 -10.90
CA GLN A 82 -6.33 10.85 -11.10
C GLN A 82 -5.38 10.83 -9.89
N ASP A 83 -5.93 10.72 -8.68
CA ASP A 83 -5.18 10.87 -7.44
C ASP A 83 -4.61 9.55 -6.90
N PHE A 84 -5.25 8.40 -7.20
CA PHE A 84 -4.90 7.11 -6.60
C PHE A 84 -4.76 5.95 -7.60
N GLY A 85 -5.13 6.19 -8.87
CA GLY A 85 -5.19 5.15 -9.88
C GLY A 85 -3.88 4.91 -10.61
N TYR A 86 -3.89 3.83 -11.37
CA TYR A 86 -2.95 3.49 -12.42
C TYR A 86 -3.19 4.37 -13.64
N SER A 87 -2.11 4.92 -14.18
CA SER A 87 -2.15 5.86 -15.31
C SER A 87 -2.18 5.17 -16.67
N ASN A 88 -1.57 3.98 -16.79
CA ASN A 88 -1.27 3.34 -18.07
C ASN A 88 -2.06 2.06 -18.35
N CYS A 89 -2.88 1.61 -17.42
CA CYS A 89 -3.72 0.43 -17.57
C CYS A 89 -5.20 0.79 -17.40
N LYS A 90 -6.05 0.27 -18.29
CA LYS A 90 -7.52 0.44 -18.28
C LYS A 90 -8.26 -0.88 -18.48
N ASP A 91 -7.57 -2.01 -18.42
CA ASP A 91 -8.18 -3.33 -18.50
C ASP A 91 -8.63 -3.77 -17.09
N GLY A 92 -9.91 -4.11 -16.93
CA GLY A 92 -10.48 -4.43 -15.62
C GLY A 92 -9.91 -5.70 -14.99
N ASP A 93 -9.58 -6.71 -15.79
CA ASP A 93 -9.03 -7.97 -15.29
C ASP A 93 -7.58 -7.77 -14.83
N ILE A 94 -6.76 -7.07 -15.63
CA ILE A 94 -5.38 -6.73 -15.24
C ILE A 94 -5.40 -5.87 -13.98
N LEU A 95 -6.24 -4.84 -13.91
CA LEU A 95 -6.32 -3.95 -12.75
C LEU A 95 -6.71 -4.70 -11.47
N GLU A 96 -7.66 -5.64 -11.55
CA GLU A 96 -8.06 -6.44 -10.39
C GLU A 96 -6.97 -7.45 -9.98
N ILE A 97 -6.25 -8.05 -10.94
CA ILE A 97 -5.06 -8.86 -10.63
C ILE A 97 -3.97 -8.02 -9.94
N ARG A 98 -3.74 -6.79 -10.39
CA ARG A 98 -2.79 -5.86 -9.74
C ARG A 98 -3.24 -5.49 -8.32
N ARG A 99 -4.56 -5.34 -8.09
CA ARG A 99 -5.13 -5.13 -6.75
C ARG A 99 -4.87 -6.33 -5.84
N GLU A 100 -5.22 -7.53 -6.30
CA GLU A 100 -4.99 -8.78 -5.56
C GLU A 100 -3.52 -8.95 -5.21
N ARG A 101 -2.61 -8.70 -6.16
CA ARG A 101 -1.16 -8.74 -5.92
C ARG A 101 -0.71 -7.73 -4.87
N GLY A 102 -1.23 -6.50 -4.92
CA GLY A 102 -0.90 -5.45 -3.96
C GLY A 102 -1.34 -5.78 -2.53
N ILE A 103 -2.48 -6.45 -2.38
CA ILE A 103 -3.01 -6.88 -1.07
C ILE A 103 -2.27 -8.11 -0.56
N GLU A 104 -2.17 -9.14 -1.40
CA GLU A 104 -1.62 -10.44 -1.01
C GLU A 104 -0.14 -10.34 -0.63
N LEU A 105 0.66 -9.55 -1.37
CA LEU A 105 2.12 -9.44 -1.17
C LEU A 105 2.53 -8.16 -0.40
N PHE A 106 1.60 -7.60 0.38
CA PHE A 106 1.87 -6.42 1.19
C PHE A 106 3.01 -6.68 2.20
N MET A 107 3.97 -5.74 2.26
CA MET A 107 5.22 -5.85 3.06
C MET A 107 6.16 -7.00 2.67
N GLU A 108 6.01 -7.57 1.47
CA GLU A 108 6.91 -8.64 0.96
C GLU A 108 7.86 -8.11 -0.14
N HIS A 109 8.24 -6.83 -0.08
CA HIS A 109 9.21 -6.21 -1.00
C HIS A 109 8.83 -6.29 -2.51
N ARG A 110 7.53 -6.34 -2.84
CA ARG A 110 7.04 -6.44 -4.23
C ARG A 110 6.56 -5.12 -4.83
N ARG A 111 5.83 -4.30 -4.05
CA ARG A 111 5.11 -3.12 -4.57
C ARG A 111 5.97 -2.16 -5.38
N TYR A 112 7.18 -1.86 -4.91
CA TYR A 112 8.09 -0.96 -5.63
C TYR A 112 8.44 -1.51 -7.02
N TYR A 113 8.91 -2.76 -7.10
CA TYR A 113 9.28 -3.38 -8.38
C TYR A 113 8.08 -3.61 -9.30
N ASP A 114 6.91 -3.91 -8.73
CA ASP A 114 5.67 -4.00 -9.50
C ASP A 114 5.33 -2.66 -10.18
N LEU A 115 5.42 -1.53 -9.45
CA LEU A 115 5.23 -0.21 -10.05
C LEU A 115 6.28 0.10 -11.13
N MET A 116 7.54 -0.29 -10.93
CA MET A 116 8.60 -0.04 -11.90
C MET A 116 8.37 -0.82 -13.19
N ARG A 117 8.12 -2.14 -13.11
CA ARG A 117 7.91 -3.00 -14.29
C ARG A 117 6.60 -2.72 -15.00
N TRP A 118 5.58 -2.24 -14.27
CA TRP A 118 4.34 -1.76 -14.88
C TRP A 118 4.48 -0.38 -15.49
N LYS A 119 5.59 0.34 -15.29
CA LYS A 119 5.76 1.73 -15.72
C LYS A 119 4.71 2.67 -15.10
N GLU A 120 4.48 2.50 -13.80
CA GLU A 120 3.52 3.23 -12.97
C GLU A 120 4.22 3.98 -11.83
N GLY A 121 5.44 4.47 -12.08
CA GLY A 121 6.27 5.14 -11.06
C GLY A 121 5.61 6.39 -10.47
N LYS A 122 4.73 7.06 -11.23
CA LYS A 122 3.89 8.17 -10.74
C LYS A 122 3.02 7.80 -9.54
N CYS A 123 2.68 6.52 -9.36
CA CYS A 123 1.97 6.06 -8.17
C CYS A 123 2.74 6.35 -6.86
N ILE A 124 4.07 6.51 -6.92
CA ILE A 124 4.88 6.89 -5.75
C ILE A 124 4.52 8.31 -5.28
N ASN A 125 4.09 9.19 -6.20
CA ASN A 125 3.75 10.58 -5.88
C ASN A 125 2.34 10.73 -5.29
N GLN A 126 1.55 9.65 -5.25
CA GLN A 126 0.20 9.68 -4.72
C GLN A 126 0.19 10.18 -3.26
N PRO A 127 -0.86 10.91 -2.87
CA PRO A 127 -0.99 11.37 -1.50
C PRO A 127 -1.18 10.18 -0.56
N ILE A 128 -0.53 10.25 0.59
CA ILE A 128 -0.63 9.23 1.63
C ILE A 128 -1.61 9.76 2.68
N TYR A 129 -2.75 9.08 2.76
CA TYR A 129 -3.81 9.39 3.70
C TYR A 129 -3.95 8.28 4.73
N GLY A 130 -4.38 8.66 5.93
CA GLY A 130 -4.80 7.74 6.97
C GLY A 130 -6.31 7.78 7.15
N ILE A 131 -6.76 7.75 8.40
CA ILE A 131 -8.18 7.68 8.75
C ILE A 131 -8.96 8.93 8.28
N TYR A 132 -10.25 8.75 8.02
CA TYR A 132 -11.16 9.86 7.81
C TYR A 132 -11.71 10.37 9.15
N VAL A 133 -11.65 11.69 9.39
CA VAL A 133 -12.17 12.36 10.58
C VAL A 133 -13.23 13.37 10.14
N ASN A 134 -14.44 13.23 10.68
CA ASN A 134 -15.58 14.08 10.32
C ASN A 134 -15.73 15.30 11.25
N GLY A 135 -14.66 16.04 11.47
CA GLY A 135 -14.69 17.19 12.38
C GLY A 135 -14.36 16.85 13.83
N ALA A 136 -14.47 17.86 14.69
CA ALA A 136 -14.38 17.70 16.13
C ALA A 136 -15.54 16.83 16.64
N GLY A 137 -15.23 15.92 17.57
CA GLY A 137 -16.15 14.92 18.08
C GLY A 137 -15.43 13.63 18.45
N GLY A 138 -16.14 12.76 19.17
CA GLY A 138 -15.65 11.43 19.47
C GLY A 138 -15.90 10.44 18.33
N ILE A 139 -14.97 9.50 18.19
CA ILE A 139 -15.06 8.36 17.30
C ILE A 139 -14.92 7.09 18.14
N ASP A 140 -15.89 6.20 17.97
CA ASP A 140 -15.84 4.81 18.43
C ASP A 140 -15.26 3.96 17.29
N PHE A 141 -13.98 3.62 17.40
CA PHE A 141 -13.28 2.78 16.43
C PHE A 141 -13.55 1.29 16.67
N THR A 142 -13.90 0.91 17.89
CA THR A 142 -14.14 -0.50 18.27
C THR A 142 -15.59 -0.95 18.04
N GLY A 143 -16.51 -0.02 17.89
CA GLY A 143 -17.95 -0.27 17.77
C GLY A 143 -18.60 -0.72 19.08
N ASP A 144 -17.99 -0.45 20.24
CA ASP A 144 -18.49 -0.87 21.55
C ASP A 144 -19.48 0.13 22.20
N GLY A 145 -19.77 1.22 21.50
CA GLY A 145 -20.64 2.31 21.93
C GLY A 145 -19.93 3.35 22.80
N ARG A 146 -18.61 3.30 22.95
CA ARG A 146 -17.79 4.27 23.68
C ARG A 146 -16.81 4.94 22.74
N GLU A 147 -16.57 6.23 22.97
CA GLU A 147 -15.57 6.97 22.21
C GLU A 147 -14.17 6.44 22.57
N ASP A 148 -13.40 6.02 21.56
CA ASP A 148 -11.99 5.65 21.73
C ASP A 148 -11.09 6.89 21.61
N VAL A 149 -11.49 7.83 20.74
CA VAL A 149 -10.71 9.02 20.42
C VAL A 149 -11.64 10.22 20.26
N VAL A 150 -11.28 11.35 20.86
CA VAL A 150 -11.98 12.64 20.72
C VAL A 150 -11.09 13.65 20.01
N PHE A 151 -11.56 14.12 18.86
CA PHE A 151 -10.92 15.22 18.13
C PHE A 151 -11.52 16.55 18.57
N TYR A 152 -10.68 17.56 18.80
CA TYR A 152 -11.15 18.90 19.18
C TYR A 152 -10.53 19.98 18.30
N ALA A 153 -11.23 21.12 18.20
CA ALA A 153 -10.86 22.20 17.30
C ALA A 153 -9.50 22.83 17.65
N ASN A 154 -8.80 23.35 16.64
CA ASN A 154 -7.52 24.05 16.79
C ASN A 154 -7.67 25.26 17.75
N GLY A 155 -6.79 25.36 18.75
CA GLY A 155 -6.86 26.40 19.78
C GLY A 155 -8.02 26.23 20.77
N GLY A 156 -8.76 25.12 20.69
CA GLY A 156 -9.83 24.77 21.62
C GLY A 156 -9.30 24.27 22.96
N SER A 157 -10.16 24.31 23.99
CA SER A 157 -9.85 23.69 25.28
C SER A 157 -9.88 22.17 25.15
N LYS A 158 -8.84 21.50 25.66
CA LYS A 158 -8.75 20.04 25.70
C LYS A 158 -9.95 19.45 26.45
N PRO A 159 -10.78 18.59 25.83
CA PRO A 159 -11.92 17.98 26.50
C PRO A 159 -11.51 17.08 27.67
N ALA A 160 -12.32 17.05 28.72
CA ALA A 160 -12.23 16.04 29.76
C ALA A 160 -12.88 14.75 29.24
N VAL A 161 -12.11 13.67 29.14
CA VAL A 161 -12.56 12.38 28.59
C VAL A 161 -12.44 11.25 29.61
N GLY A 162 -13.16 10.16 29.37
CA GLY A 162 -13.11 8.96 30.21
C GLY A 162 -11.75 8.25 30.16
N ALA A 163 -11.53 7.34 31.11
CA ALA A 163 -10.31 6.52 31.13
C ALA A 163 -10.17 5.70 29.84
N GLY A 164 -8.99 5.75 29.22
CA GLY A 164 -8.69 5.03 27.96
C GLY A 164 -8.95 5.84 26.68
N VAL A 165 -9.73 6.92 26.76
CA VAL A 165 -10.04 7.77 25.60
C VAL A 165 -8.87 8.70 25.30
N GLN A 166 -8.42 8.74 24.04
CA GLN A 166 -7.39 9.66 23.59
C GLN A 166 -8.00 10.96 23.07
N THR A 167 -7.25 12.06 23.12
CA THR A 167 -7.69 13.36 22.59
C THR A 167 -6.66 13.92 21.64
N TYR A 168 -7.09 14.44 20.48
CA TYR A 168 -6.20 15.06 19.49
C TYR A 168 -6.72 16.44 19.06
N GLU A 169 -5.85 17.44 19.09
CA GLU A 169 -6.12 18.77 18.55
C GLU A 169 -5.98 18.76 17.02
N ILE A 170 -7.06 19.09 16.32
CA ILE A 170 -7.06 19.21 14.86
C ILE A 170 -6.19 20.39 14.44
N GLY A 171 -5.33 20.19 13.44
CA GLY A 171 -4.39 21.20 12.94
C GLY A 171 -3.08 21.27 13.74
N LYS A 172 -2.93 20.48 14.82
CA LYS A 172 -1.71 20.43 15.63
C LYS A 172 -1.25 18.99 15.91
N ASP A 173 -2.08 18.21 16.59
CA ASP A 173 -1.76 16.80 16.90
C ASP A 173 -2.13 15.87 15.75
N ILE A 174 -3.13 16.25 14.96
CA ILE A 174 -3.51 15.59 13.72
C ILE A 174 -3.77 16.63 12.63
N ILE A 175 -3.24 16.39 11.44
CA ILE A 175 -3.48 17.28 10.29
C ILE A 175 -4.44 16.60 9.33
N LEU A 176 -5.47 17.32 8.89
CA LEU A 176 -6.54 16.81 8.05
C LEU A 176 -6.54 17.49 6.68
N SER A 177 -6.98 16.76 5.66
CA SER A 177 -6.95 17.22 4.27
C SER A 177 -7.87 18.40 3.95
N GLN A 178 -8.79 18.78 4.84
CA GLN A 178 -9.71 19.91 4.69
C GLN A 178 -9.75 20.78 5.95
N ASP A 179 -8.59 20.97 6.58
CA ASP A 179 -8.32 21.76 7.80
C ASP A 179 -9.03 21.28 9.06
N SER A 180 -10.36 21.26 9.06
CA SER A 180 -11.22 20.87 10.19
C SER A 180 -11.78 19.45 10.06
N LYS A 181 -11.74 18.83 8.88
CA LYS A 181 -12.25 17.48 8.60
C LYS A 181 -11.49 16.85 7.44
N GLY A 182 -11.79 15.60 7.12
CA GLY A 182 -11.19 14.90 5.98
C GLY A 182 -10.23 13.79 6.40
N TYR A 183 -9.37 13.36 5.48
CA TYR A 183 -8.40 12.32 5.76
C TYR A 183 -7.18 12.85 6.51
N SER A 184 -6.66 12.08 7.46
CA SER A 184 -5.41 12.43 8.14
C SER A 184 -4.25 12.42 7.14
N CYS A 185 -3.49 13.51 7.07
CA CYS A 185 -2.45 13.72 6.09
C CYS A 185 -1.14 14.18 6.75
N ASN A 186 -0.58 13.36 7.64
CA ASN A 186 0.64 13.71 8.39
C ASN A 186 1.87 14.01 7.51
N HIS A 187 1.84 13.63 6.24
CA HIS A 187 2.90 13.93 5.26
C HIS A 187 2.62 15.16 4.39
N HIS A 188 1.54 15.91 4.61
CA HIS A 188 1.18 17.08 3.79
C HIS A 188 2.21 18.22 3.85
N THR A 189 3.00 18.33 4.92
CA THR A 189 4.08 19.31 5.07
C THR A 189 5.43 18.83 4.54
N GLN A 190 5.54 17.57 4.13
CA GLN A 190 6.81 17.02 3.65
C GLN A 190 6.99 17.38 2.19
N ASP A 191 8.07 18.10 1.87
CA ASP A 191 8.48 18.31 0.49
C ASP A 191 9.00 16.99 -0.08
N ARG A 192 8.20 16.36 -0.94
CA ARG A 192 8.51 15.10 -1.59
C ARG A 192 8.95 15.38 -3.01
N LYS A 193 10.20 15.05 -3.33
CA LYS A 193 10.66 15.09 -4.72
C LYS A 193 9.79 14.16 -5.57
N PRO A 194 9.12 14.67 -6.60
CA PRO A 194 8.29 13.84 -7.45
C PRO A 194 9.16 12.86 -8.23
N PHE A 195 8.63 11.66 -8.44
CA PHE A 195 9.20 10.65 -9.33
C PHE A 195 9.35 11.21 -10.75
N ASP A 196 10.57 11.15 -11.28
CA ASP A 196 10.89 11.51 -12.66
C ASP A 196 10.84 10.28 -13.56
N GLU A 197 9.83 10.21 -14.42
CA GLU A 197 9.63 9.08 -15.34
C GLU A 197 10.74 8.89 -16.38
N ASN A 198 11.62 9.88 -16.57
CA ASN A 198 12.75 9.76 -17.50
C ASN A 198 14.03 9.26 -16.82
N ARG A 199 14.01 9.11 -15.49
CA ARG A 199 15.21 8.84 -14.68
C ARG A 199 15.00 7.73 -13.65
N ASP A 200 13.93 7.81 -12.86
CA ASP A 200 13.79 7.08 -11.60
C ASP A 200 13.34 5.61 -11.75
N TYR A 201 13.07 5.16 -12.98
CA TYR A 201 12.85 3.73 -13.27
C TYR A 201 14.13 2.89 -13.15
N LEU A 202 15.30 3.52 -13.20
CA LEU A 202 16.59 2.88 -13.01
C LEU A 202 17.35 3.59 -11.90
N TYR A 203 18.13 2.84 -11.10
CA TYR A 203 19.02 3.44 -10.12
C TYR A 203 20.25 4.08 -10.78
N PRO A 204 20.84 5.12 -10.19
CA PRO A 204 22.13 5.62 -10.66
C PRO A 204 23.21 4.56 -10.44
N ILE A 205 24.12 4.45 -11.41
CA ILE A 205 25.37 3.73 -11.24
C ILE A 205 26.28 4.59 -10.35
N PRO A 206 26.90 4.03 -9.28
CA PRO A 206 27.78 4.79 -8.40
C PRO A 206 28.97 5.40 -9.16
N THR A 207 29.33 6.65 -8.85
CA THR A 207 30.43 7.38 -9.52
C THR A 207 31.77 6.66 -9.44
N ASN A 208 32.02 5.93 -8.35
CA ASN A 208 33.24 5.13 -8.19
C ASN A 208 33.32 4.01 -9.24
N GLU A 209 32.21 3.35 -9.55
CA GLU A 209 32.16 2.29 -10.57
C GLU A 209 32.40 2.84 -11.98
N LEU A 210 31.82 4.03 -12.28
CA LEU A 210 32.06 4.74 -13.54
C LEU A 210 33.53 5.17 -13.69
N SER A 211 34.18 5.53 -12.59
CA SER A 211 35.60 5.93 -12.59
C SER A 211 36.54 4.73 -12.74
N LEU A 212 36.15 3.56 -12.22
CA LEU A 212 36.90 2.32 -12.32
C LEU A 212 36.83 1.70 -13.72
N ASN A 213 35.69 1.80 -14.39
CA ASN A 213 35.47 1.22 -15.72
C ASN A 213 35.07 2.30 -16.74
N PRO A 214 35.99 2.80 -17.58
CA PRO A 214 35.69 3.84 -18.56
C PRO A 214 34.74 3.40 -19.68
N ASN A 215 34.47 2.09 -19.82
CA ASN A 215 33.47 1.58 -20.76
C ASN A 215 32.05 1.58 -20.18
N LEU A 216 31.90 1.83 -18.87
CA LEU A 216 30.60 1.89 -18.21
C LEU A 216 29.99 3.28 -18.38
N THR A 217 28.78 3.34 -18.91
CA THR A 217 28.02 4.60 -19.08
C THR A 217 26.89 4.65 -18.06
N GLN A 218 26.55 5.86 -17.63
CA GLN A 218 25.49 6.09 -16.65
C GLN A 218 24.09 5.77 -17.23
N ASN A 219 23.18 5.33 -16.36
CA ASN A 219 21.77 5.19 -16.68
C ASN A 219 21.13 6.53 -17.11
N PRO A 220 20.14 6.52 -18.01
CA PRO A 220 19.48 7.74 -18.47
C PRO A 220 18.99 8.64 -17.32
N GLY A 221 19.19 9.95 -17.45
CA GLY A 221 18.73 10.96 -16.49
C GLY A 221 19.61 11.17 -15.25
N TRP A 222 20.61 10.32 -14.99
CA TRP A 222 21.47 10.37 -13.79
C TRP A 222 22.85 11.03 -13.99
N LYS A 223 22.94 11.99 -14.93
CA LYS A 223 24.20 12.65 -15.30
C LYS A 223 24.83 13.43 -14.15
#